data_AF-A0A821JRL3-F1
#
_entry.id   AF-A0A821JRL3-F1
#
_cell.length_a   1.000
_cell.length_b   1.000
_cell.length_c   1.000
_cell.angle_alpha   90.00
_cell.angle_beta   90.00
_cell.angle_gamma   90.00
#
_symmetry.space_group_name_H-M   'P 1'
#
loop_
_entity.id
_entity.type
_entity.pdbx_description
1 polymer ?
#
loop_
_entity_poly.entity_id
_entity_poly.type
_entity_poly.pdbx_seq_one_letter_code
_entity_poly.pdbx_strand_id
1 'polypeptide(L)' 'NCKRCKKLQPADKKLDIWKLPPCLIFHIKRFQLSNNRWIKSSRPVRFPIRSFQPSKYLPTRSSTTNSSSMSPVDDN' A
#
# COMPACT_ATOMS: atom_id res chain seq x y z
N ASN A 1 5.38 -22.06 0.58
CA ASN A 1 4.34 -23.11 0.60
C ASN A 1 3.07 -22.53 -0.01
N CYS A 2 2.75 -22.84 -1.27
CA CYS A 2 1.53 -22.35 -1.92
C CYS A 2 0.36 -23.29 -1.59
N LYS A 3 -0.77 -22.75 -1.09
CA LYS A 3 -1.94 -23.56 -0.70
C LYS A 3 -2.56 -24.34 -1.87
N ARG A 4 -2.44 -23.83 -3.11
CA ARG A 4 -2.93 -24.49 -4.33
C ARG A 4 -1.94 -25.52 -4.86
N CYS A 5 -0.69 -25.11 -5.08
CA CYS A 5 0.33 -25.96 -5.70
C CYS A 5 0.99 -26.96 -4.73
N LYS A 6 0.74 -26.83 -3.42
CA LYS A 6 1.31 -27.66 -2.32
C LYS A 6 2.84 -27.78 -2.33
N LYS A 7 3.53 -26.78 -2.86
CA LYS A 7 5.00 -26.72 -2.99
C LYS A 7 5.54 -25.34 -2.62
N LEU A 8 6.84 -25.23 -2.38
CA LEU A 8 7.51 -23.93 -2.28
C LEU A 8 7.49 -23.26 -3.65
N GLN A 9 7.03 -22.02 -3.70
CA GLN A 9 6.91 -21.22 -4.91
C GLN A 9 7.35 -19.80 -4.56
N PRO A 10 7.98 -19.07 -5.51
CA PRO A 10 8.10 -17.63 -5.41
C PRO A 10 6.72 -16.99 -5.22
N ALA A 11 6.67 -15.93 -4.44
CA ALA A 11 5.42 -15.24 -4.15
C ALA A 11 5.67 -13.75 -4.00
N ASP A 12 4.75 -12.96 -4.53
CA ASP A 12 4.71 -11.54 -4.28
C ASP A 12 4.07 -11.29 -2.91
N LYS A 13 4.73 -10.44 -2.11
CA LYS A 13 4.22 -9.99 -0.82
C LYS A 13 4.01 -8.49 -0.88
N LYS A 14 2.74 -8.08 -0.76
CA LYS A 14 2.36 -6.68 -0.61
C LYS A 14 2.15 -6.34 0.86
N LEU A 15 2.68 -5.21 1.29
CA LEU A 15 2.40 -4.62 2.60
C LEU A 15 1.62 -3.33 2.36
N ASP A 16 0.43 -3.25 2.93
CA ASP A 16 -0.45 -2.08 2.83
C ASP A 16 -0.72 -1.50 4.22
N ILE A 17 -0.99 -0.20 4.28
CA ILE A 17 -1.37 0.48 5.52
C ILE A 17 -2.88 0.31 5.72
N TRP A 18 -3.30 -0.45 6.74
CA TRP A 18 -4.74 -0.68 6.96
C TRP A 18 -5.46 0.49 7.62
N LYS A 19 -4.77 1.20 8.52
CA LYS A 19 -5.28 2.36 9.26
C LYS A 19 -4.13 3.30 9.58
N LEU A 20 -4.42 4.60 9.65
CA LEU A 20 -3.46 5.61 10.07
C LEU A 20 -3.42 5.78 11.59
N PRO A 21 -2.23 5.77 12.21
CA PRO A 21 -2.07 6.18 13.60
C PRO A 21 -2.15 7.72 13.74
N PRO A 22 -2.45 8.25 14.93
CA PRO A 22 -2.38 9.69 15.20
C PRO A 22 -0.98 10.28 15.00
N CYS A 23 0.06 9.52 15.33
CA CYS A 23 1.46 9.87 15.12
C CYS A 23 2.09 8.84 14.17
N LEU A 24 2.59 9.29 13.01
CA LEU A 24 3.20 8.43 11.99
C LEU A 24 4.72 8.68 11.93
N ILE A 25 5.51 7.65 12.25
CA ILE A 25 6.98 7.71 12.24
C ILE A 25 7.51 7.02 10.99
N PHE A 26 8.38 7.70 10.24
CA PHE A 26 9.01 7.18 9.04
C PHE A 26 10.47 6.79 9.29
N HIS A 27 10.77 5.51 9.16
CA HIS A 27 12.15 5.04 9.09
C HIS A 27 12.57 4.85 7.62
N ILE A 28 13.49 5.69 7.15
CA ILE A 28 14.10 5.52 5.83
C ILE A 28 15.20 4.46 5.92
N LYS A 29 15.00 3.30 5.29
CA LYS A 29 15.99 2.21 5.25
C LYS A 29 17.19 2.59 4.36
N ARG A 30 18.16 3.31 4.95
CA ARG A 30 19.38 3.76 4.25
C ARG A 30 20.49 2.73 4.22
N PHE A 31 20.45 1.75 5.10
CA PHE A 31 21.51 0.75 5.24
C PHE A 31 21.15 -0.51 4.46
N GLN A 32 22.05 -0.93 3.60
CA GLN A 32 21.96 -2.17 2.86
C GLN A 32 23.25 -2.97 3.03
N LEU A 33 23.12 -4.29 3.14
CA LEU A 33 24.26 -5.20 3.19
C LEU A 33 24.66 -5.53 1.75
N SER A 34 25.91 -5.25 1.39
CA SER A 34 26.48 -5.55 0.08
C SER A 34 27.92 -6.02 0.27
N ASN A 35 28.30 -7.14 -0.36
CA ASN A 35 29.63 -7.74 -0.23
C ASN A 35 30.08 -7.88 1.24
N ASN A 36 29.18 -8.38 2.10
CA ASN A 36 29.38 -8.54 3.54
C ASN A 36 29.74 -7.23 4.29
N ARG A 37 29.42 -6.07 3.74
CA ARG A 37 29.61 -4.76 4.37
C ARG A 37 28.32 -3.95 4.38
N TRP A 38 28.09 -3.21 5.45
CA TRP A 38 26.97 -2.28 5.52
C TRP A 38 27.33 -0.98 4.80
N ILE A 39 26.54 -0.64 3.78
CA ILE A 39 26.70 0.60 3.02
C ILE A 39 25.51 1.51 3.35
N LYS A 40 25.80 2.77 3.68
CA LYS A 40 24.80 3.81 3.92
C LYS A 40 24.51 4.58 2.63
N SER A 41 23.26 4.59 2.20
CA SER A 41 22.81 5.41 1.08
C SER A 41 22.82 6.90 1.44
N SER A 42 23.62 7.67 0.70
CA SER A 42 23.68 9.14 0.73
C SER A 42 22.60 9.81 -0.13
N ARG A 43 21.76 9.03 -0.83
CA ARG A 43 20.72 9.57 -1.72
C ARG A 43 19.82 10.55 -0.95
N PRO A 44 19.67 11.80 -1.42
CA PRO A 44 18.77 12.76 -0.79
C PRO A 44 17.33 12.27 -0.98
N VAL A 45 16.55 12.34 0.10
CA VAL A 45 15.11 12.04 0.08
C VAL A 45 14.40 13.35 0.35
N ARG A 46 13.66 13.84 -0.65
CA ARG A 46 12.82 15.03 -0.50
C ARG A 46 11.47 14.59 0.09
N PHE A 47 11.04 15.25 1.14
CA PHE A 47 9.76 15.00 1.79
C PHE A 47 9.11 16.34 2.14
N PRO A 48 7.77 16.42 2.14
CA PRO A 48 7.07 17.63 2.53
C PRO A 48 7.27 17.91 4.02
N ILE A 49 7.56 19.16 4.38
CA ILE A 49 7.64 19.59 5.79
C ILE A 49 6.24 19.84 6.37
N ARG A 50 5.28 20.20 5.53
CA ARG A 50 3.88 20.49 5.91
C ARG A 50 2.93 19.76 4.96
N SER A 51 1.72 19.48 5.45
CA SER A 51 0.59 19.01 4.64
C SER A 51 0.83 17.67 3.91
N PHE A 52 1.47 16.70 4.57
CA PHE A 52 1.51 15.33 4.08
C PHE A 52 0.13 14.67 4.21
N GLN A 53 -0.38 14.06 3.13
CA GLN A 53 -1.70 13.41 3.09
C GLN A 53 -1.54 11.87 3.02
N PRO A 54 -1.36 11.18 4.15
CA PRO A 54 -1.13 9.73 4.19
C PRO A 54 -2.32 8.90 3.71
N SER A 55 -3.54 9.45 3.73
CA SER A 55 -4.77 8.75 3.34
C SER A 55 -4.74 8.22 1.91
N LYS A 56 -3.93 8.83 1.03
CA LYS A 56 -3.73 8.38 -0.36
C LYS A 56 -3.07 6.99 -0.47
N TYR A 57 -2.45 6.51 0.61
CA TYR A 57 -1.76 5.22 0.66
C TYR A 57 -2.54 4.15 1.42
N LEU A 58 -3.79 4.43 1.81
CA LEU A 58 -4.71 3.44 2.33
C LEU A 58 -5.31 2.61 1.18
N PRO A 59 -5.62 1.33 1.39
CA PRO A 59 -6.38 0.54 0.43
C PRO A 59 -7.66 1.26 0.05
N THR A 60 -7.88 1.44 -1.26
CA THR A 60 -9.19 1.84 -1.76
C THR A 60 -10.17 0.74 -1.36
N ARG A 61 -11.05 1.03 -0.41
CA ARG A 61 -12.22 0.19 -0.21
C ARG A 61 -13.04 0.37 -1.48
N SER A 62 -13.13 -0.65 -2.32
CA SER A 62 -14.12 -0.67 -3.38
C SER A 62 -15.48 -0.60 -2.69
N SER A 63 -16.06 0.59 -2.57
CA SER A 63 -17.49 0.70 -2.37
C SER A 63 -18.09 0.06 -3.61
N THR A 64 -18.67 -1.13 -3.45
CA THR A 64 -19.72 -1.59 -4.36
C THR A 64 -20.81 -0.55 -4.24
N THR A 65 -20.72 0.50 -5.04
CA THR A 65 -21.81 1.44 -5.25
C THR A 65 -22.85 0.61 -5.98
N ASN A 66 -23.75 -0.04 -5.24
CA ASN A 66 -25.04 -0.47 -5.76
C ASN A 66 -25.73 0.81 -6.24
N SER A 67 -25.41 1.21 -7.46
CA SER A 67 -26.19 2.12 -8.25
C SER A 67 -27.40 1.30 -8.68
N SER A 68 -28.41 1.24 -7.82
CA SER A 68 -29.78 0.99 -8.24
C SER A 68 -30.15 2.11 -9.21
N SER A 69 -29.81 1.91 -10.47
CA SER A 69 -30.49 2.53 -11.60
C SER A 69 -31.96 2.14 -11.48
N MET A 70 -32.76 3.04 -10.91
CA MET A 70 -34.20 3.06 -11.18
C MET A 70 -34.35 3.27 -12.69
N SER A 71 -34.70 2.22 -13.41
CA SER A 71 -35.25 2.35 -14.75
C SER A 71 -36.63 3.01 -14.65
N PRO A 72 -37.03 3.88 -15.60
CA PRO A 72 -38.39 4.39 -15.66
C PRO A 72 -39.36 3.21 -15.85
N VAL A 73 -40.50 3.28 -15.17
CA VAL A 73 -41.66 2.43 -15.46
C VAL A 73 -42.21 2.86 -16.81
N ASP A 74 -42.15 1.97 -17.80
CA ASP A 74 -42.90 2.10 -19.05
C ASP A 74 -44.36 1.69 -18.77
N ASP A 75 -45.28 2.66 -18.77
CA ASP A 75 -46.72 2.40 -18.86
C ASP A 75 -47.06 2.01 -20.31
N ASN A 76 -47.32 0.72 -20.54
CA ASN A 76 -48.11 0.25 -21.68
C ASN A 76 -48.93 -1.00 -21.31
#